data_AF-A0A526YF16-F1
#
_entry.id   AF-A0A526YF16-F1
#
_cell.length_a   1.000
_cell.length_b   1.000
_cell.length_c   1.000
_cell.angle_alpha   90.00
_cell.angle_beta   90.00
_cell.angle_gamma   90.00
#
_symmetry.space_group_name_H-M   'P 1'
#
loop_
_entity.id
_entity.type
_entity.pdbx_description
1 polymer ?
#
loop_
_entity_poly.entity_id
_entity_poly.type
_entity_poly.pdbx_seq_one_letter_code
_entity_poly.pdbx_strand_id
1 'polypeptide(L)'
;IDMGNPYNKTRHRSMWAILQNEAEPLIGALEMDAACVVVNLFMLPDEPDLFRQCVQNIARVRADCEKYSLPLMIEPLAMLPNSERGGYM
;
A
#
# COMPACT_ATOMS: atom_id res chain seq x y z
N ILE A 1 -10.03 4.21 16.58
CA ILE A 1 -10.44 4.39 15.17
C ILE A 1 -9.31 3.86 14.34
N ASP A 2 -9.59 2.91 13.46
CA ASP A 2 -8.62 2.35 12.54
C ASP A 2 -8.45 3.31 11.34
N MET A 3 -7.50 4.24 11.49
CA MET A 3 -7.25 5.31 10.54
C MET A 3 -6.55 4.74 9.32
N GLY A 4 -7.16 4.89 8.14
CA GLY A 4 -6.64 4.34 6.89
C GLY A 4 -7.16 2.94 6.54
N ASN A 5 -7.98 2.32 7.38
CA ASN A 5 -8.63 1.06 7.05
C ASN A 5 -9.73 1.26 5.98
N PRO A 6 -9.57 0.70 4.76
CA PRO A 6 -10.53 0.84 3.68
C PRO A 6 -11.80 -0.01 3.89
N TYR A 7 -11.78 -0.98 4.80
CA TYR A 7 -12.91 -1.85 5.17
C TYR A 7 -13.92 -1.21 6.12
N ASN A 8 -13.68 0.03 6.55
CA ASN A 8 -14.62 0.72 7.42
C ASN A 8 -15.97 0.93 6.71
N LYS A 9 -17.07 0.64 7.43
CA LYS A 9 -18.45 0.88 6.96
C LYS A 9 -18.62 2.32 6.47
N THR A 10 -18.06 3.27 7.21
CA THR A 10 -17.97 4.67 6.82
C THR A 10 -16.56 4.96 6.34
N ARG A 11 -16.46 5.46 5.11
CA ARG A 11 -15.20 5.83 4.49
C ARG A 11 -14.62 7.07 5.15
N HIS A 12 -13.29 7.12 5.30
CA HIS A 12 -12.62 8.33 5.77
C HIS A 12 -12.69 9.43 4.71
N ARG A 13 -12.75 10.69 5.15
CA ARG A 13 -12.77 11.87 4.27
C ARG A 13 -11.52 12.00 3.39
N SER A 14 -10.43 11.36 3.81
CA SER A 14 -9.12 11.42 3.19
C SER A 14 -8.45 10.08 3.45
N MET A 15 -7.89 9.51 2.39
CA MET A 15 -7.11 8.28 2.41
C MET A 15 -5.73 8.60 1.85
N TRP A 16 -4.70 7.92 2.35
CA TRP A 16 -3.34 8.11 1.89
C TRP A 16 -2.57 6.80 1.97
N ALA A 17 -1.54 6.69 1.15
CA ALA A 17 -0.55 5.63 1.18
C ALA A 17 0.83 6.29 1.19
N ILE A 18 1.50 6.26 2.34
CA ILE A 18 2.83 6.87 2.53
C ILE A 18 3.83 5.81 2.98
N LEU A 19 5.07 5.93 2.53
CA LEU A 19 6.17 5.13 3.06
C LEU A 19 6.54 5.64 4.45
N GLN A 20 6.70 4.74 5.41
CA GLN A 20 7.05 5.11 6.79
C GLN A 20 8.44 5.78 6.86
N ASN A 21 9.41 5.27 6.10
CA ASN A 21 10.70 5.92 5.86
C ASN A 21 10.80 6.20 4.36
N GLU A 22 10.59 7.46 3.98
CA GLU A 22 10.61 7.82 2.57
C GLU A 22 12.01 7.66 1.98
N ALA A 23 13.06 8.07 2.69
CA ALA A 23 14.44 8.05 2.19
C ALA A 23 14.99 6.63 2.06
N GLU A 24 14.69 5.76 3.04
CA GLU A 24 15.22 4.39 3.12
C GLU A 24 14.10 3.41 3.52
N PRO A 25 13.14 3.14 2.62
CA PRO A 25 11.93 2.36 2.95
C PRO A 25 12.21 0.91 3.33
N LEU A 26 13.38 0.37 2.97
CA LEU A 26 13.76 -1.01 3.23
C LEU A 26 14.63 -1.21 4.48
N ILE A 27 15.11 -0.14 5.15
CA ILE A 27 16.13 -0.28 6.19
C ILE A 27 15.71 -1.25 7.30
N GLY A 28 14.47 -1.11 7.80
CA GLY A 28 13.95 -2.00 8.84
C GLY A 28 13.71 -3.44 8.35
N ALA A 29 13.40 -3.64 7.07
CA ALA A 29 13.26 -4.98 6.50
C ALA A 29 14.62 -5.68 6.40
N LEU A 30 15.67 -4.94 6.03
CA LEU A 30 17.03 -5.44 5.95
C LEU A 30 17.60 -5.77 7.33
N GLU A 31 17.40 -4.88 8.32
CA GLU A 31 17.83 -5.10 9.71
C GLU A 31 17.22 -6.36 10.34
N MET A 32 15.99 -6.70 9.92
CA MET A 32 15.25 -7.87 10.39
C MET A 32 15.52 -9.14 9.57
N ASP A 33 16.41 -9.08 8.57
CA ASP A 33 16.66 -10.17 7.62
C ASP A 33 15.37 -10.71 6.96
N ALA A 34 14.51 -9.78 6.53
CA ALA A 34 13.23 -10.11 5.93
C ALA A 34 13.43 -10.92 4.63
N ALA A 35 12.66 -11.98 4.45
CA ALA A 35 12.71 -12.79 3.23
C ALA A 35 12.08 -12.09 2.01
N CYS A 36 11.18 -11.13 2.23
CA CYS A 36 10.42 -10.43 1.20
C CYS A 36 9.78 -9.18 1.82
N VAL A 37 9.53 -8.15 1.01
CA VAL A 37 8.67 -7.02 1.36
C VAL A 37 7.37 -7.06 0.56
N VAL A 38 6.28 -6.70 1.24
CA VAL A 38 4.94 -6.64 0.65
C VAL A 38 4.46 -5.20 0.66
N VAL A 39 3.95 -4.73 -0.47
CA VAL A 39 3.36 -3.39 -0.60
C VAL A 39 1.95 -3.49 -1.15
N ASN A 40 1.05 -2.66 -0.64
CA ASN A 40 -0.35 -2.64 -1.07
C ASN A 40 -0.55 -1.75 -2.31
N LEU A 41 -1.32 -2.25 -3.27
CA LEU A 41 -1.89 -1.49 -4.38
C LEU A 41 -3.39 -1.32 -4.15
N PHE A 42 -3.79 -0.18 -3.58
CA PHE A 42 -5.18 0.12 -3.29
C PHE A 42 -5.95 0.56 -4.53
N MET A 43 -7.05 -0.13 -4.83
CA MET A 43 -8.01 0.24 -5.87
C MET A 43 -9.38 0.44 -5.23
N LEU A 44 -9.69 1.68 -4.88
CA LEU A 44 -10.95 2.08 -4.25
C LEU A 44 -11.78 2.95 -5.20
N PRO A 45 -13.12 2.80 -5.20
CA PRO A 45 -14.01 3.71 -5.89
C PRO A 45 -13.79 5.17 -5.46
N ASP A 46 -13.73 6.06 -6.43
CA ASP A 46 -13.53 7.50 -6.27
C ASP A 46 -12.21 7.90 -5.57
N GLU A 47 -11.17 7.05 -5.62
CA GLU A 47 -9.83 7.32 -5.05
C GLU A 47 -8.67 7.19 -6.05
N PRO A 48 -8.67 7.98 -7.14
CA PRO A 48 -7.55 7.97 -8.09
C PRO A 48 -6.24 8.48 -7.47
N ASP A 49 -6.33 9.36 -6.46
CA ASP A 49 -5.15 9.92 -5.80
C ASP A 49 -4.46 8.91 -4.89
N LEU A 50 -5.23 8.07 -4.18
CA LEU A 50 -4.69 6.96 -3.41
C LEU A 50 -3.99 5.95 -4.32
N PHE A 51 -4.61 5.60 -5.46
CA PHE A 51 -3.99 4.71 -6.44
C PHE A 51 -2.67 5.28 -6.97
N ARG A 52 -2.63 6.58 -7.29
CA ARG A 52 -1.40 7.25 -7.72
C ARG A 52 -0.29 7.17 -6.66
N GLN A 53 -0.63 7.39 -5.40
CA GLN A 53 0.33 7.26 -4.28
C GLN A 53 0.88 5.83 -4.19
N CYS A 54 0.02 4.80 -4.30
CA CYS A 54 0.47 3.41 -4.35
C CYS A 54 1.46 3.16 -5.49
N VAL A 55 1.15 3.60 -6.70
CA VAL A 55 2.05 3.44 -7.87
C VAL A 55 3.40 4.11 -7.64
N GLN A 56 3.42 5.32 -7.08
CA GLN A 56 4.66 6.04 -6.75
C GLN A 56 5.48 5.31 -5.70
N ASN A 57 4.84 4.83 -4.63
CA ASN A 57 5.51 4.06 -3.57
C ASN A 57 6.07 2.74 -4.11
N ILE A 58 5.31 2.01 -4.92
CA ILE A 58 5.73 0.76 -5.55
C ILE A 58 6.95 1.00 -6.44
N ALA A 59 6.95 2.06 -7.26
CA ALA A 59 8.08 2.38 -8.13
C ALA A 59 9.36 2.62 -7.34
N ARG A 60 9.27 3.34 -6.20
CA ARG A 60 10.41 3.61 -5.32
C ARG A 60 10.90 2.34 -4.62
N VAL A 61 9.99 1.61 -3.97
CA VAL A 61 10.31 0.37 -3.25
C VAL A 61 10.92 -0.67 -4.19
N ARG A 62 10.40 -0.79 -5.42
CA ARG A 62 10.95 -1.69 -6.43
C ARG A 62 12.41 -1.37 -6.75
N ALA A 63 12.76 -0.10 -6.94
CA ALA A 63 14.13 0.30 -7.22
C ALA A 63 15.08 -0.09 -6.07
N ASP A 64 14.64 0.07 -4.82
CA ASP A 64 15.42 -0.35 -3.66
C ASP A 64 15.50 -1.88 -3.54
N CYS A 65 14.42 -2.60 -3.80
CA CYS A 65 14.42 -4.07 -3.82
C CYS A 65 15.43 -4.62 -4.83
N GLU A 66 15.50 -4.04 -6.04
CA GLU A 66 16.50 -4.39 -7.05
C GLU A 66 17.93 -4.11 -6.55
N LYS A 67 18.15 -2.97 -5.87
CA LYS A 67 19.46 -2.61 -5.29
C LYS A 67 19.93 -3.57 -4.20
N TYR A 68 19.03 -4.00 -3.32
CA TYR A 68 19.36 -4.86 -2.17
C TYR A 68 19.10 -6.35 -2.42
N SER A 69 18.69 -6.73 -3.63
CA SER A 69 18.31 -8.11 -3.99
C SER A 69 17.23 -8.69 -3.07
N LEU A 70 16.29 -7.85 -2.62
CA LEU A 70 15.20 -8.22 -1.72
C LEU A 70 13.93 -8.51 -2.54
N PRO A 71 13.29 -9.69 -2.41
CA PRO A 71 12.04 -9.98 -3.10
C PRO A 71 10.93 -8.96 -2.77
N LEU A 72 10.15 -8.60 -3.80
CA LEU A 72 9.02 -7.69 -3.69
C LEU A 72 7.73 -8.40 -4.12
N MET A 73 6.73 -8.38 -3.24
CA MET A 73 5.35 -8.74 -3.55
C MET A 73 4.49 -7.47 -3.60
N ILE A 74 3.68 -7.35 -4.66
CA ILE A 74 2.64 -6.33 -4.75
C ILE A 74 1.30 -7.01 -4.45
N GLU A 75 0.61 -6.55 -3.41
CA GLU A 75 -0.70 -7.04 -3.02
C GLU A 75 -1.80 -6.11 -3.53
N PRO A 76 -2.51 -6.47 -4.63
CA PRO A 76 -3.63 -5.68 -5.12
C PRO A 76 -4.85 -5.83 -4.21
N LEU A 77 -5.35 -4.70 -3.73
CA LEU A 77 -6.53 -4.62 -2.86
C LEU A 77 -7.64 -3.88 -3.62
N ALA A 78 -8.43 -4.63 -4.39
CA ALA A 78 -9.60 -4.13 -5.08
C ALA A 78 -10.82 -4.16 -4.15
N MET A 79 -11.43 -2.99 -3.89
CA MET A 79 -12.60 -2.88 -3.02
C MET A 79 -13.87 -2.62 -3.82
N LEU A 80 -14.95 -3.29 -3.44
CA LEU A 80 -16.30 -2.96 -3.91
C LEU A 80 -16.79 -1.64 -3.28
N PRO A 81 -17.71 -0.91 -3.94
CA PRO A 81 -18.36 0.24 -3.32
C PRO A 81 -19.02 -0.12 -1.99
N ASN A 82 -18.90 0.76 -0.99
CA ASN A 82 -19.44 0.54 0.35
C ASN A 82 -20.97 0.30 0.38
N SER A 83 -21.69 0.63 -0.70
CA SER A 83 -23.12 0.36 -0.87
C SER A 83 -23.47 -1.13 -0.94
N GLU A 84 -22.56 -2.00 -1.37
CA GLU A 84 -22.84 -3.43 -1.60
C GLU A 84 -22.29 -4.38 -0.53
N ARG A 85 -21.75 -3.83 0.57
CA ARG A 85 -20.85 -4.44 1.59
C ARG A 85 -19.39 -4.24 1.17
N GLY A 86 -18.67 -3.40 1.93
CA GLY A 86 -17.26 -3.03 1.68
C GLY A 86 -16.28 -4.19 1.87
N GLY A 87 -16.29 -5.13 0.91
CA GLY A 87 -15.37 -6.26 0.80
C GLY A 87 -14.55 -6.22 -0.49
N TYR A 88 -13.70 -7.24 -0.62
CA TYR A 88 -12.88 -7.49 -1.82
C TYR A 88 -13.73 -7.85 -3.02
N MET A 89 -13.29 -7.44 -4.22
CA MET A 89 -13.73 -8.00 -5.50
C MET A 89 -12.88 -9.21 -5.88
#